data_AF-A0A9P7JE43-F1
#
_entry.id   AF-A0A9P7JE43-F1
#
_cell.length_a   1.000
_cell.length_b   1.000
_cell.length_c   1.000
_cell.angle_alpha   90.00
_cell.angle_beta   90.00
_cell.angle_gamma   90.00
#
_symmetry.space_group_name_H-M   'P 1'
#
loop_
_entity.id
_entity.type
_entity.pdbx_description
1 polymer ?
#
loop_
_entity_poly.entity_id
_entity_poly.type
_entity_poly.pdbx_seq_one_letter_code
_entity_poly.pdbx_strand_id
1 'polypeptide(L)' 'AKLSPGSFLTFSGLFRFITLTSALRNDILLMQAASHPPNIAPNVISPAINMFLAACCNLCRSDIDVYWKALKDVVW' A
#
# COMPACT_ATOMS: atom_id res chain seq x y z
N ALA A 1 14.33 -6.39 3.65
CA ALA A 1 13.17 -6.71 4.50
C ALA A 1 12.89 -8.19 4.32
N LYS A 2 12.85 -8.98 5.40
CA LYS A 2 12.50 -10.41 5.32
C LYS A 2 10.97 -10.51 5.41
N LEU A 3 10.35 -11.10 4.40
CA LEU A 3 8.93 -11.44 4.42
C LEU A 3 8.67 -12.44 5.56
N SER A 4 7.51 -12.33 6.18
CA SER A 4 7.04 -13.25 7.22
C SER A 4 7.03 -14.71 6.70
N PRO A 5 7.43 -15.71 7.52
CA PRO A 5 7.38 -17.12 7.10
C PRO A 5 5.92 -17.57 7.01
N GLY A 6 5.41 -17.72 5.79
CA GLY A 6 4.03 -18.17 5.52
C GLY A 6 3.29 -17.36 4.46
N SER A 7 3.77 -16.16 4.13
CA SER A 7 3.11 -15.26 3.18
C SER A 7 3.73 -15.43 1.79
N PHE A 8 3.27 -16.41 1.02
CA PHE A 8 3.63 -16.47 -0.40
C PHE A 8 2.94 -15.33 -1.13
N LEU A 9 3.74 -14.39 -1.64
CA LEU A 9 3.23 -13.36 -2.55
C LEU A 9 2.71 -14.04 -3.82
N THR A 10 1.40 -14.05 -3.99
CA THR A 10 0.77 -14.49 -5.23
C THR A 10 0.70 -13.33 -6.20
N PHE A 11 0.76 -13.64 -7.50
CA PHE A 11 0.52 -12.64 -8.54
C PHE A 11 -0.85 -11.94 -8.36
N SER A 12 -1.88 -12.68 -7.95
CA SER A 12 -3.21 -12.13 -7.68
C SER A 12 -3.22 -11.17 -6.48
N GLY A 13 -2.47 -11.44 -5.41
CA GLY A 13 -2.32 -10.56 -4.26
C GLY A 13 -1.60 -9.26 -4.62
N LEU A 14 -0.52 -9.37 -5.41
CA LEU A 14 0.22 -8.22 -5.94
C LEU A 14 -0.66 -7.36 -6.86
N PHE A 15 -1.36 -7.97 -7.79
CA PHE A 15 -2.27 -7.27 -8.71
C PHE A 15 -3.38 -6.55 -7.95
N ARG A 16 -4.00 -7.22 -6.97
CA ARG A 16 -4.99 -6.60 -6.08
C ARG A 16 -4.41 -5.41 -5.31
N PHE A 17 -3.21 -5.53 -4.77
CA PHE A 17 -2.54 -4.45 -4.06
C PHE A 17 -2.40 -3.22 -4.97
N ILE A 18 -1.85 -3.42 -6.17
CA ILE A 18 -1.69 -2.35 -7.17
C ILE A 18 -3.04 -1.69 -7.47
N THR A 19 -4.04 -2.47 -7.88
CA THR A 19 -5.37 -1.94 -8.23
C THR A 19 -6.01 -1.16 -7.09
N LEU A 20 -5.96 -1.68 -5.86
CA LEU A 20 -6.57 -1.02 -4.70
C LEU A 20 -5.82 0.24 -4.31
N THR A 21 -4.48 0.22 -4.30
CA THR A 21 -3.70 1.42 -3.97
C THR A 21 -3.92 2.57 -4.95
N SER A 22 -4.02 2.28 -6.26
CA SER A 22 -4.36 3.30 -7.26
C SER A 22 -5.78 3.82 -7.08
N ALA A 23 -6.74 2.95 -6.75
CA ALA A 23 -8.13 3.36 -6.49
C ALA A 23 -8.27 4.23 -5.22
N LEU A 24 -7.44 3.97 -4.20
CA LEU A 24 -7.41 4.69 -2.92
C LEU A 24 -6.51 5.94 -2.94
N ARG A 25 -6.00 6.37 -4.10
CA ARG A 25 -5.06 7.50 -4.20
C ARG A 25 -5.57 8.76 -3.49
N ASN A 26 -6.85 9.08 -3.67
CA ASN A 26 -7.47 10.25 -3.06
C ASN A 26 -7.60 10.09 -1.53
N ASP A 27 -8.03 8.92 -1.06
CA ASP A 27 -8.12 8.62 0.38
C ASP A 27 -6.74 8.68 1.06
N ILE A 28 -5.70 8.19 0.38
CA ILE A 28 -4.32 8.26 0.84
C ILE A 28 -3.85 9.72 0.92
N LEU A 29 -4.19 10.56 -0.07
CA LEU A 29 -3.86 11.98 -0.09
C LEU A 29 -4.59 12.78 1.00
N LEU A 30 -5.87 12.50 1.25
CA LEU A 30 -6.66 13.17 2.27
C LEU A 30 -6.08 13.01 3.69
N MET A 31 -5.29 11.96 3.90
CA MET A 31 -4.62 11.69 5.18
C MET A 31 -3.25 12.37 5.30
N GLN A 32 -2.78 13.07 4.26
CA GLN A 32 -1.51 13.81 4.28
C GLN A 32 -1.72 15.27 4.69
N ALA A 33 -0.63 15.95 5.02
CA ALA A 33 -0.65 17.39 5.22
C ALA A 33 -1.12 18.11 3.94
N ALA A 34 -1.82 19.23 4.08
CA ALA A 34 -2.32 20.02 2.94
C ALA A 34 -1.20 20.53 2.01
N SER A 35 0.04 20.59 2.50
CA SER A 35 1.23 20.95 1.71
C SER A 35 1.80 19.78 0.90
N HIS A 36 1.28 18.55 1.07
CA HIS A 36 1.78 17.37 0.37
C HIS A 36 1.39 17.44 -1.12
N PRO A 37 2.34 17.33 -2.05
CA PRO A 37 2.06 17.46 -3.47
C PRO A 37 1.32 16.22 -4.02
N PRO A 38 0.21 16.39 -4.75
CA PRO A 38 -0.68 15.28 -5.16
C PRO A 38 -0.05 14.31 -6.18
N ASN A 39 1.03 14.74 -6.84
CA ASN A 39 1.78 13.95 -7.82
C ASN A 39 2.96 13.17 -7.21
N ILE A 40 3.15 13.23 -5.89
CA ILE A 40 4.22 12.47 -5.20
C ILE A 40 3.58 11.47 -4.25
N ALA A 41 3.97 10.20 -4.35
CA ALA A 41 3.48 9.16 -3.46
C ALA A 41 4.00 9.40 -2.02
N PRO A 42 3.12 9.36 -0.99
CA PRO A 42 3.56 9.55 0.38
C PRO A 42 4.48 8.43 0.85
N ASN A 43 5.36 8.72 1.81
CA ASN A 43 6.31 7.75 2.33
C ASN A 43 5.66 6.67 3.18
N VAL A 44 4.56 7.01 3.85
CA VAL A 44 3.78 6.11 4.68
C VAL A 44 2.31 6.29 4.35
N ILE A 45 1.56 5.20 4.40
CA ILE A 45 0.11 5.22 4.34
C ILE A 45 -0.45 5.21 5.77
N SER A 46 -1.69 5.68 5.94
CA SER A 46 -2.31 5.69 7.27
C SER A 46 -2.54 4.26 7.78
N PRO A 47 -2.60 4.07 9.11
CA PRO A 47 -2.92 2.76 9.68
C PRO A 47 -4.22 2.17 9.13
N ALA A 48 -5.24 3.00 8.86
CA ALA A 48 -6.50 2.56 8.29
C ALA A 48 -6.32 1.94 6.88
N ILE A 49 -5.55 2.59 6.00
CA ILE A 49 -5.26 2.07 4.66
C ILE A 49 -4.41 0.80 4.75
N ASN A 50 -3.43 0.74 5.67
CA ASN A 50 -2.61 -0.46 5.87
C ASN A 50 -3.49 -1.65 6.29
N MET A 51 -4.39 -1.46 7.26
CA MET A 51 -5.33 -2.49 7.70
C MET A 51 -6.26 -2.98 6.57
N PHE A 52 -6.76 -2.06 5.76
CA PHE A 52 -7.62 -2.38 4.63
C PHE A 52 -6.88 -3.20 3.57
N LEU A 53 -5.69 -2.76 3.15
CA LEU A 53 -4.90 -3.46 2.15
C LEU A 53 -4.46 -4.85 2.63
N ALA A 54 -4.07 -4.98 3.91
CA ALA A 54 -3.74 -6.27 4.50
C ALA A 54 -4.91 -7.27 4.38
N ALA A 55 -6.13 -6.83 4.70
CA ALA A 55 -7.32 -7.66 4.60
C ALA A 55 -7.68 -8.02 3.15
N CYS A 56 -7.65 -7.06 2.24
CA CYS A 56 -8.08 -7.26 0.84
C CYS A 56 -7.07 -8.03 -0.02
N CYS A 57 -5.78 -7.89 0.28
CA CYS A 57 -4.68 -8.53 -0.44
C CYS A 57 -4.24 -9.85 0.21
N ASN A 58 -4.82 -10.23 1.36
CA ASN A 58 -4.41 -11.38 2.15
C ASN A 58 -2.92 -11.33 2.50
N LEU A 59 -2.45 -10.15 2.92
CA LEU A 59 -1.06 -9.87 3.29
C LEU A 59 -0.96 -9.61 4.79
N CYS A 60 0.17 -9.96 5.39
CA CYS A 60 0.45 -9.52 6.76
C CYS A 60 0.60 -8.00 6.80
N ARG A 61 0.06 -7.36 7.84
CA ARG A 61 0.17 -5.90 8.04
C ARG A 61 1.62 -5.42 8.07
N SER A 62 2.52 -6.24 8.63
CA SER A 62 3.96 -5.97 8.66
C SER A 62 4.59 -5.88 7.27
N ASP A 63 3.99 -6.53 6.28
CA ASP A 63 4.54 -6.63 4.93
C ASP A 63 4.01 -5.49 4.04
N ILE A 64 2.86 -4.88 4.37
CA ILE A 64 2.26 -3.78 3.60
C ILE A 64 3.22 -2.60 3.42
N ASP A 65 3.98 -2.22 4.44
CA ASP A 65 4.96 -1.13 4.34
C ASP A 65 6.10 -1.48 3.38
N VAL A 66 6.44 -2.77 3.28
CA VAL A 66 7.43 -3.27 2.32
C VAL A 66 6.87 -3.19 0.89
N TYR A 67 5.63 -3.61 0.68
CA TYR A 67 4.95 -3.52 -0.62
C TYR A 67 4.76 -2.08 -1.08
N TRP A 68 4.30 -1.21 -0.17
CA TRP A 68 4.14 0.21 -0.45
C TRP A 68 5.47 0.84 -0.84
N LYS A 69 6.53 0.60 -0.06
CA LYS A 69 7.86 1.12 -0.38
C LYS A 69 8.37 0.65 -1.75
N ALA A 70 8.06 -0.58 -2.16
CA ALA A 70 8.52 -1.14 -3.42
C ALA A 70 7.69 -0.69 -4.63
N LEU A 71 6.39 -0.42 -4.45
CA LEU A 71 5.45 -0.25 -5.55
C LEU A 71 4.86 1.16 -5.65
N LYS A 72 5.04 2.02 -4.64
CA LYS A 72 4.41 3.35 -4.62
C LYS A 72 4.68 4.16 -5.88
N ASP A 73 5.89 4.09 -6.44
CA ASP A 73 6.26 4.86 -7.63
C ASP A 73 5.71 4.25 -8.93
N VAL A 74 5.21 3.01 -8.88
CA VAL A 74 4.57 2.31 -10.02
C VAL A 74 3.06 2.55 -10.03
N VAL A 75 2.43 2.63 -8.86
CA VAL A 75 0.97 2.65 -8.70
C VAL A 75 0.38 4.04 -8.53
N TRP A 76 1.22 5.04 -8.23
CA TRP A 76 0.82 6.41 -7.99
C TRP A 76 0.62 7.21 -9.28
#